data_AF-A0A1E3K7A5-F1
#
_entry.id   AF-A0A1E3K7A5-F1
#
_cell.length_a   1.000
_cell.length_b   1.000
_cell.length_c   1.000
_cell.angle_alpha   90.00
_cell.angle_beta   90.00
_cell.angle_gamma   90.00
#
_symmetry.space_group_name_H-M   'P 1'
#
loop_
_entity.id
_entity.type
_entity.pdbx_description
1 polymer ?
#
loop_
_entity_poly.entity_id
_entity_poly.type
_entity_poly.pdbx_seq_one_letter_code
_entity_poly.pdbx_strand_id
1 'polypeptide(L)'
;MSLDPNHLPSPAPTPSEALLLPGAPTPAPSAPPAAPDQEAIRTAVENQLLQLAQDLYEMEISAGYVRENREDAVPGYLENINKAFVNLSQLSSQMTDSVPHQIVEHVDRHKNPHTYTKQAITRATGENQYALGRVLGLESFRRQLHEAVSENFPEVPLPERRHQPIKPPQETNGGGEEGSESAQNVPNGGGAGETGAPDGPAAVNGQHQP
;
A
#
# COMPACT_ATOMS: atom_id res chain seq x y z
N MET A 1 -20.38 10.10 8.12
CA MET A 1 -20.04 8.75 8.60
C MET A 1 -18.59 8.49 8.22
N SER A 2 -17.66 8.84 9.10
CA SER A 2 -16.22 8.59 8.93
C SER A 2 -15.95 7.19 9.49
N LEU A 3 -15.33 6.30 8.70
CA LEU A 3 -14.99 4.95 9.15
C LEU A 3 -13.58 4.98 9.75
N ASP A 4 -13.46 4.46 10.98
CA ASP A 4 -12.22 4.38 11.75
C ASP A 4 -11.17 3.47 11.06
N PRO A 5 -9.87 3.84 11.08
CA PRO A 5 -8.79 3.14 10.36
C PRO A 5 -8.29 1.84 11.03
N ASN A 6 -8.93 1.37 12.10
CA ASN A 6 -8.36 0.32 12.97
C ASN A 6 -8.71 -1.13 12.59
N HIS A 7 -9.32 -1.39 11.43
CA HIS A 7 -9.79 -2.73 11.06
C HIS A 7 -9.27 -3.25 9.71
N LEU A 8 -8.00 -2.96 9.39
CA LEU A 8 -7.33 -3.64 8.27
C LEU A 8 -6.73 -4.97 8.78
N PRO A 9 -7.11 -6.13 8.22
CA PRO A 9 -6.44 -7.39 8.53
C PRO A 9 -4.98 -7.32 8.07
N SER A 10 -4.07 -7.68 8.96
CA SER A 10 -2.63 -7.76 8.71
C SER A 10 -2.34 -8.56 7.44
N PRO A 11 -1.40 -8.13 6.57
CA PRO A 11 -1.03 -8.90 5.38
C PRO A 11 -0.54 -10.30 5.79
N ALA A 12 -1.02 -11.31 5.08
CA ALA A 12 -0.61 -12.69 5.29
C ALA A 12 0.93 -12.83 5.20
N PRO A 13 1.57 -13.56 6.13
CA PRO A 13 3.01 -13.81 6.06
C PRO A 13 3.33 -14.59 4.78
N THR A 14 4.29 -14.08 4.00
CA THR A 14 4.88 -14.78 2.86
C THR A 14 5.59 -16.06 3.33
N PRO A 15 5.40 -17.21 2.65
CA PRO A 15 6.02 -18.45 3.08
C PRO A 15 7.47 -18.50 2.61
N SER A 16 8.42 -18.10 3.47
CA SER A 16 9.84 -18.44 3.26
C SER A 16 10.60 -18.85 4.52
N GLU A 17 10.00 -18.83 5.70
CA GLU A 17 10.71 -19.14 6.96
C GLU A 17 10.24 -20.39 7.73
N ALA A 18 9.23 -21.12 7.26
CA ALA A 18 8.56 -22.14 8.09
C ALA A 18 9.12 -23.58 7.99
N LEU A 19 10.42 -23.80 7.76
CA LEU A 19 11.02 -25.14 7.74
C LEU A 19 12.29 -25.31 8.61
N LEU A 20 12.32 -24.74 9.83
CA LEU A 20 13.36 -25.07 10.81
C LEU A 20 12.77 -25.75 12.05
N LEU A 21 13.04 -27.06 12.16
CA LEU A 21 12.81 -27.92 13.32
C LEU A 21 13.64 -27.45 14.54
N PRO A 22 13.20 -27.66 15.79
CA PRO A 22 13.92 -27.20 16.97
C PRO A 22 14.91 -28.26 17.47
N GLY A 23 16.21 -27.95 17.52
CA GLY A 23 17.16 -28.73 18.31
C GLY A 23 18.55 -28.94 17.69
N ALA A 24 19.35 -27.88 17.58
CA ALA A 24 20.82 -27.96 17.58
C ALA A 24 21.42 -26.59 17.98
N PRO A 25 22.45 -26.52 18.83
CA PRO A 25 23.16 -25.27 19.10
C PRO A 25 24.09 -24.96 17.93
N THR A 26 23.61 -24.18 16.97
CA THR A 26 24.46 -23.61 15.91
C THR A 26 25.24 -22.40 16.47
N PRO A 27 26.56 -22.31 16.21
CA PRO A 27 27.32 -21.10 16.52
C PRO A 27 26.74 -19.93 15.73
N ALA A 28 26.63 -18.77 16.38
CA ALA A 28 26.08 -17.54 15.83
C ALA A 28 26.59 -17.29 14.39
N PRO A 29 25.73 -17.02 13.41
CA PRO A 29 26.19 -16.59 12.10
C PRO A 29 26.79 -15.19 12.27
N SER A 30 28.09 -15.09 11.98
CA SER A 30 28.76 -13.82 11.73
C SER A 30 27.89 -12.99 10.80
N ALA A 31 27.51 -11.79 11.25
CA ALA A 31 26.70 -10.87 10.47
C ALA A 31 27.27 -10.76 9.03
N PRO A 32 26.42 -10.82 7.99
CA PRO A 32 26.89 -10.60 6.63
C PRO A 32 27.55 -9.21 6.55
N PRO A 33 28.59 -9.04 5.71
CA PRO A 33 29.18 -7.73 5.48
C PRO A 33 28.07 -6.75 5.09
N ALA A 34 28.02 -5.60 5.78
CA ALA A 34 26.98 -4.59 5.57
C ALA A 34 26.86 -4.29 4.07
N ALA A 35 25.69 -4.60 3.50
CA ALA A 35 25.39 -4.28 2.12
C ALA A 35 25.60 -2.77 1.89
N PRO A 36 26.06 -2.35 0.70
CA PRO A 36 26.19 -0.94 0.38
C PRO A 36 24.87 -0.23 0.62
N ASP A 37 24.92 0.93 1.29
CA ASP A 37 23.75 1.75 1.58
C ASP A 37 23.16 2.29 0.27
N GLN A 38 22.18 1.56 -0.27
CA GLN A 38 21.52 1.89 -1.53
C GLN A 38 20.80 3.23 -1.45
N GLU A 39 20.36 3.67 -0.26
CA GLU A 39 19.70 4.97 -0.10
C GLU A 39 20.68 6.13 -0.28
N ALA A 40 21.89 6.00 0.27
CA ALA A 40 22.97 6.94 0.04
C ALA A 40 23.36 6.99 -1.45
N ILE A 41 23.45 5.84 -2.12
CA ILE A 41 23.76 5.77 -3.56
C ILE A 41 22.66 6.44 -4.38
N ARG A 42 21.37 6.18 -4.09
CA ARG A 42 20.23 6.84 -4.76
C ARG A 42 20.30 8.36 -4.64
N THR A 43 20.54 8.84 -3.42
CA THR A 43 20.66 10.27 -3.14
C THR A 43 21.83 10.90 -3.90
N ALA A 44 22.97 10.21 -3.97
CA ALA A 44 24.12 10.67 -4.74
C ALA A 44 23.83 10.74 -6.25
N VAL A 45 23.15 9.72 -6.81
CA VAL A 45 22.71 9.72 -8.21
C VAL A 45 21.75 10.86 -8.49
N GLU A 46 20.75 11.07 -7.63
CA GLU A 46 19.78 12.17 -7.76
C GLU A 46 20.46 13.54 -7.77
N ASN A 47 21.34 13.80 -6.79
CA ASN A 47 22.10 15.04 -6.72
C ASN A 47 22.97 15.26 -7.96
N GLN A 48 23.62 14.19 -8.46
CA GLN A 48 24.46 14.27 -9.66
C GLN A 48 23.63 14.54 -10.93
N LEU A 49 22.43 13.97 -11.04
CA LEU A 49 21.50 14.23 -12.15
C LEU A 49 20.94 15.65 -12.12
N LEU A 50 20.61 16.17 -10.93
CA LEU A 50 20.16 17.56 -10.75
C LEU A 50 21.27 18.54 -11.13
N GLN A 51 22.51 18.30 -10.68
CA GLN A 51 23.65 19.13 -11.05
C GLN A 51 23.91 19.09 -12.56
N LEU A 52 23.84 17.91 -13.18
CA LEU A 52 24.01 17.76 -14.63
C LEU A 52 22.95 18.54 -15.40
N ALA A 53 21.68 18.51 -14.97
CA ALA A 53 20.61 19.27 -15.59
C ALA A 53 20.86 20.79 -15.48
N GLN A 54 21.36 21.26 -14.33
CA GLN A 54 21.74 22.67 -14.15
C GLN A 54 22.92 23.06 -15.05
N ASP A 55 23.95 22.23 -15.12
CA ASP A 55 25.13 22.49 -15.97
C ASP A 55 24.75 22.56 -17.45
N LEU A 56 23.83 21.69 -17.91
CA LEU A 56 23.29 21.72 -19.27
C LEU A 56 22.52 23.01 -19.55
N TYR A 57 21.70 23.47 -18.60
CA TYR A 57 20.94 24.71 -18.70
C TYR A 57 21.85 25.95 -18.74
N GLU A 58 22.85 26.03 -17.87
CA GLU A 58 23.81 27.14 -17.86
C GLU A 58 24.70 27.15 -19.12
N MET A 59 25.04 25.97 -19.64
CA MET A 59 25.74 25.84 -20.92
C MET A 59 24.87 26.35 -22.07
N GLU A 60 23.58 26.02 -22.11
CA GLU A 60 22.63 26.53 -23.12
C GLU A 60 22.57 28.06 -23.10
N ILE A 61 22.43 28.67 -21.92
CA ILE A 61 22.43 30.13 -21.77
C ILE A 61 23.76 30.73 -22.25
N SER A 62 24.88 30.14 -21.83
CA SER A 62 26.21 30.65 -22.15
C SER A 62 26.53 30.53 -23.65
N ALA A 63 26.05 29.47 -24.31
CA ALA A 63 26.18 29.28 -25.75
C ALA A 63 25.24 30.19 -26.54
N GLY A 64 24.04 30.48 -26.03
CA GLY A 64 23.07 31.38 -26.66
C GLY A 64 23.39 32.86 -26.51
N TYR A 65 24.06 33.26 -25.42
CA TYR A 65 24.47 34.65 -25.16
C TYR A 65 25.86 34.69 -24.52
N VAL A 66 26.89 34.68 -25.35
CA VAL A 66 28.28 34.82 -24.91
C VAL A 66 28.52 36.26 -24.47
N ARG A 67 28.81 36.45 -23.18
CA ARG A 67 29.23 37.75 -22.64
C ARG A 67 30.73 37.94 -22.83
N GLU A 68 31.14 39.18 -23.03
CA GLU A 68 32.55 39.57 -23.09
C GLU A 68 33.27 39.14 -21.80
N ASN A 69 34.42 38.47 -21.92
CA ASN A 69 35.17 37.78 -20.84
C ASN A 69 34.58 36.45 -20.30
N ARG A 70 33.56 35.86 -20.94
CA ARG A 70 33.03 34.51 -20.61
C ARG A 70 33.07 33.52 -21.78
N GLU A 71 33.94 33.76 -22.75
CA GLU A 71 34.09 32.92 -23.94
C GLU A 71 34.54 31.48 -23.58
N ASP A 72 35.33 31.33 -22.51
CA ASP A 72 35.81 30.03 -22.01
C ASP A 72 34.81 29.28 -21.12
N ALA A 73 33.62 29.85 -20.85
CA ALA A 73 32.64 29.24 -19.95
C ALA A 73 32.06 27.93 -20.54
N VAL A 74 31.79 27.91 -21.85
CA VAL A 74 31.20 26.76 -22.54
C VAL A 74 32.13 25.53 -22.49
N PRO A 75 33.44 25.63 -22.81
CA PRO A 75 34.39 24.55 -22.59
C PRO A 75 34.40 24.02 -21.15
N GLY A 76 34.33 24.90 -20.16
CA GLY A 76 34.29 24.51 -18.74
C GLY A 76 33.05 23.70 -18.37
N TYR A 77 31.86 24.12 -18.84
CA TYR A 77 30.63 23.34 -18.63
C TYR A 77 30.68 21.98 -19.34
N LEU A 78 31.24 21.92 -20.55
CA LEU A 78 31.38 20.66 -21.29
C LEU A 78 32.28 19.67 -20.53
N GLU A 79 33.37 20.14 -19.93
CA GLU A 79 34.25 19.32 -19.09
C GLU A 79 33.50 18.79 -17.85
N ASN A 80 32.71 19.65 -17.19
CA ASN A 80 31.91 19.27 -16.02
C ASN A 80 30.82 18.24 -16.37
N ILE A 81 30.14 18.41 -17.50
CA ILE A 81 29.15 17.46 -18.02
C ILE A 81 29.80 16.10 -18.29
N ASN A 82 30.99 16.09 -18.91
CA ASN A 82 31.71 14.84 -19.17
C ASN A 82 32.10 14.14 -17.86
N LYS A 83 32.63 14.88 -16.88
CA LYS A 83 32.91 14.35 -15.54
C LYS A 83 31.65 13.78 -14.87
N ALA A 84 30.53 14.47 -14.99
CA ALA A 84 29.24 14.01 -14.46
C ALA A 84 28.80 12.67 -15.09
N PHE A 85 28.94 12.49 -16.41
CA PHE A 85 28.62 11.21 -17.06
C PHE A 85 29.52 10.06 -16.60
N VAL A 86 30.82 10.31 -16.43
CA VAL A 86 31.75 9.31 -15.91
C VAL A 86 31.38 8.92 -14.48
N ASN A 87 31.07 9.91 -13.62
CA ASN A 87 30.64 9.67 -12.25
C ASN A 87 29.32 8.89 -12.19
N LEU A 88 28.33 9.24 -13.02
CA LEU A 88 27.06 8.53 -13.11
C LEU A 88 27.24 7.07 -13.54
N SER A 89 28.14 6.80 -14.50
CA SER A 89 28.46 5.43 -14.91
C SER A 89 29.11 4.61 -13.80
N GLN A 90 29.91 5.23 -12.93
CA GLN A 90 30.50 4.56 -11.77
C GLN A 90 29.44 4.28 -10.71
N LEU A 91 28.58 5.26 -10.40
CA LEU A 91 27.48 5.11 -9.45
C LEU A 91 26.47 4.05 -9.91
N SER A 92 26.14 4.01 -11.21
CA SER A 92 25.20 3.02 -11.75
C SER A 92 25.69 1.59 -11.58
N SER A 93 27.01 1.36 -11.62
CA SER A 93 27.58 0.02 -11.41
C SER A 93 27.46 -0.49 -9.97
N GLN A 94 27.25 0.41 -9.01
CA GLN A 94 27.09 0.10 -7.58
C GLN A 94 25.62 -0.07 -7.18
N MET A 95 24.70 0.30 -8.09
CA MET A 95 23.27 0.27 -7.88
C MET A 95 22.73 -1.15 -8.10
N THR A 96 22.01 -1.69 -7.12
CA THR A 96 21.43 -3.05 -7.21
C THR A 96 19.94 -3.05 -7.54
N ASP A 97 19.28 -1.90 -7.51
CA ASP A 97 17.83 -1.82 -7.75
C ASP A 97 17.48 -2.14 -9.20
N SER A 98 16.45 -2.96 -9.38
CA SER A 98 15.87 -3.26 -10.68
C SER A 98 14.60 -2.43 -10.90
N VAL A 99 14.45 -1.86 -12.09
CA VAL A 99 13.24 -1.14 -12.51
C VAL A 99 12.47 -1.97 -13.54
N PRO A 100 11.17 -2.25 -13.33
CA PRO A 100 10.33 -2.91 -14.33
C PRO A 100 10.34 -2.17 -15.67
N HIS A 101 10.45 -2.89 -16.78
CA HIS A 101 10.51 -2.30 -18.12
C HIS A 101 9.31 -1.39 -18.45
N GLN A 102 8.12 -1.71 -17.94
CA GLN A 102 6.92 -0.89 -18.14
C GLN A 102 7.05 0.52 -17.53
N ILE A 103 7.81 0.66 -16.44
CA ILE A 103 8.09 1.97 -15.85
C ILE A 103 8.99 2.80 -16.78
N VAL A 104 9.99 2.16 -17.40
CA VAL A 104 10.85 2.81 -18.41
C VAL A 104 10.02 3.28 -19.60
N GLU A 105 9.15 2.42 -20.12
CA GLU A 105 8.23 2.75 -21.21
C GLU A 105 7.26 3.89 -20.85
N HIS A 106 6.86 4.00 -19.58
CA HIS A 106 6.07 5.13 -19.10
C HIS A 106 6.86 6.43 -19.16
N VAL A 107 8.11 6.44 -18.71
CA VAL A 107 8.99 7.61 -18.78
C VAL A 107 9.20 8.04 -20.23
N ASP A 108 9.54 7.11 -21.13
CA ASP A 108 9.76 7.40 -22.56
C ASP A 108 8.53 8.00 -23.24
N ARG A 109 7.33 7.63 -22.78
CA ARG A 109 6.04 8.13 -23.29
C ARG A 109 5.49 9.33 -22.50
N HIS A 110 6.29 9.96 -21.64
CA HIS A 110 5.88 11.10 -20.82
C HIS A 110 4.64 10.79 -19.93
N LYS A 111 4.49 9.52 -19.53
CA LYS A 111 3.46 9.06 -18.60
C LYS A 111 4.01 9.02 -17.18
N ASN A 112 3.16 9.29 -16.20
CA ASN A 112 3.55 9.22 -14.79
C ASN A 112 3.89 7.75 -14.40
N PRO A 113 5.13 7.46 -13.95
CA PRO A 113 5.53 6.11 -13.54
C PRO A 113 4.71 5.59 -12.34
N HIS A 114 4.22 6.47 -11.47
CA HIS A 114 3.39 6.09 -10.31
C HIS A 114 2.06 5.43 -10.70
N THR A 115 1.60 5.61 -11.94
CA THR A 115 0.41 4.90 -12.44
C THR A 115 0.63 3.38 -12.47
N TYR A 116 1.84 2.92 -12.81
CA TYR A 116 2.16 1.49 -12.78
C TYR A 116 2.04 0.94 -11.36
N THR A 117 2.67 1.61 -10.38
CA THR A 117 2.63 1.20 -8.97
C THR A 117 1.19 1.15 -8.44
N LYS A 118 0.38 2.18 -8.74
CA LYS A 118 -1.04 2.20 -8.36
C LYS A 118 -1.80 1.01 -8.94
N GLN A 119 -1.62 0.72 -10.23
CA GLN A 119 -2.30 -0.38 -10.90
C GLN A 119 -1.84 -1.74 -10.36
N ALA A 120 -0.55 -1.93 -10.13
CA ALA A 120 0.01 -3.15 -9.56
C ALA A 120 -0.56 -3.43 -8.17
N ILE A 121 -0.59 -2.43 -7.28
CA ILE A 121 -1.17 -2.55 -5.93
C ILE A 121 -2.68 -2.83 -5.99
N THR A 122 -3.41 -2.09 -6.83
CA THR A 122 -4.86 -2.27 -6.99
C THR A 122 -5.19 -3.68 -7.48
N ARG A 123 -4.44 -4.15 -8.49
CA ARG A 123 -4.60 -5.49 -9.05
C ARG A 123 -4.26 -6.57 -8.03
N ALA A 124 -3.13 -6.48 -7.35
CA ALA A 124 -2.74 -7.42 -6.31
C ALA A 124 -3.78 -7.49 -5.19
N THR A 125 -4.34 -6.34 -4.79
CA THR A 125 -5.41 -6.28 -3.78
C THR A 125 -6.67 -6.97 -4.26
N GLY A 126 -7.11 -6.70 -5.48
CA GLY A 126 -8.28 -7.36 -6.08
C GLY A 126 -8.09 -8.87 -6.23
N GLU A 127 -6.92 -9.31 -6.69
CA GLU A 127 -6.56 -10.72 -6.82
C GLU A 127 -6.54 -11.43 -5.46
N ASN A 128 -5.96 -10.79 -4.42
CA ASN A 128 -5.94 -11.33 -3.06
C ASN A 128 -7.35 -11.47 -2.47
N GLN A 129 -8.20 -10.45 -2.63
CA GLN A 129 -9.58 -10.49 -2.16
C GLN A 129 -10.41 -11.52 -2.92
N TYR A 130 -10.21 -11.62 -4.23
CA TYR A 130 -10.86 -12.62 -5.07
C TYR A 130 -10.45 -14.04 -4.67
N ALA A 131 -9.16 -14.28 -4.44
CA ALA A 131 -8.65 -15.57 -3.96
C ALA A 131 -9.24 -15.93 -2.58
N LEU A 132 -9.25 -14.98 -1.65
CA LEU A 132 -9.88 -15.17 -0.34
C LEU A 132 -11.37 -15.52 -0.47
N GLY A 133 -12.12 -14.79 -1.31
CA GLY A 133 -13.53 -15.05 -1.57
C GLY A 133 -13.78 -16.46 -2.11
N ARG A 134 -12.92 -16.96 -3.01
CA ARG A 134 -13.00 -18.34 -3.52
C ARG A 134 -12.77 -19.38 -2.42
N VAL A 135 -11.78 -19.17 -1.56
CA VAL A 135 -11.48 -20.08 -0.44
C VAL A 135 -12.66 -20.12 0.53
N LEU A 136 -13.20 -18.96 0.92
CA LEU A 136 -14.36 -18.86 1.81
C LEU A 136 -15.62 -19.50 1.19
N GLY A 137 -15.86 -19.27 -0.10
CA GLY A 137 -16.98 -19.88 -0.82
C GLY A 137 -16.90 -21.41 -0.85
N LEU A 138 -15.70 -21.95 -1.11
CA LEU A 138 -15.47 -23.40 -1.10
C LEU A 138 -15.62 -23.99 0.30
N GLU A 139 -15.16 -23.28 1.33
CA GLU A 139 -15.33 -23.70 2.72
C GLU A 139 -16.82 -23.74 3.12
N SER A 140 -17.59 -22.72 2.73
CA SER A 140 -19.03 -22.65 2.95
C SER A 140 -19.76 -23.79 2.23
N PHE A 141 -19.46 -24.01 0.95
CA PHE A 141 -20.02 -25.12 0.17
C PHE A 141 -19.71 -26.48 0.82
N ARG A 142 -18.47 -26.69 1.25
CA ARG A 142 -18.06 -27.92 1.94
C ARG A 142 -18.82 -28.10 3.26
N ARG A 143 -19.10 -27.02 4.00
CA ARG A 143 -19.87 -27.06 5.24
C ARG A 143 -21.31 -27.49 4.99
N GLN A 144 -21.97 -26.85 4.03
CA GLN A 144 -23.34 -27.17 3.64
C GLN A 144 -23.45 -28.62 3.13
N LEU A 145 -22.49 -29.07 2.31
CA LEU A 145 -22.46 -30.43 1.82
C LEU A 145 -22.30 -31.44 2.98
N HIS A 146 -21.41 -31.16 3.92
CA HIS A 146 -21.21 -32.02 5.08
C HIS A 146 -22.48 -32.14 5.93
N GLU A 147 -23.15 -31.02 6.19
CA GLU A 147 -24.42 -30.96 6.92
C GLU A 147 -25.51 -31.77 6.21
N ALA A 148 -25.73 -31.49 4.92
CA ALA A 148 -26.73 -32.20 4.12
C ALA A 148 -26.47 -33.71 4.02
N VAL A 149 -25.21 -34.14 3.93
CA VAL A 149 -24.87 -35.57 3.92
C VAL A 149 -25.10 -36.19 5.29
N SER A 150 -24.74 -35.51 6.38
CA SER A 150 -24.97 -36.02 7.73
C SER A 150 -26.45 -36.16 8.08
N GLU A 151 -27.30 -35.28 7.56
CA GLU A 151 -28.76 -35.35 7.75
C GLU A 151 -29.41 -36.48 6.93
N ASN A 152 -29.02 -36.64 5.66
CA ASN A 152 -29.66 -37.58 4.76
C ASN A 152 -29.06 -39.00 4.81
N PHE A 153 -27.81 -39.14 5.28
CA PHE A 153 -27.08 -40.42 5.34
C PHE A 153 -26.34 -40.60 6.68
N PRO A 154 -27.06 -40.75 7.81
CA PRO A 154 -26.45 -40.79 9.14
C PRO A 154 -25.56 -42.02 9.38
N GLU A 155 -25.73 -43.10 8.62
CA GLU A 155 -24.92 -44.32 8.73
C GLU A 155 -23.55 -44.22 8.03
N VAL A 156 -23.33 -43.18 7.21
CA VAL A 156 -22.08 -43.02 6.46
C VAL A 156 -21.08 -42.20 7.29
N PRO A 157 -19.94 -42.78 7.70
CA PRO A 157 -18.93 -42.04 8.45
C PRO A 157 -18.25 -41.00 7.57
N LEU A 158 -18.40 -39.72 7.94
CA LEU A 158 -17.77 -38.61 7.22
C LEU A 158 -16.29 -38.47 7.61
N PRO A 159 -15.39 -38.26 6.63
CA PRO A 159 -13.96 -38.11 6.91
C PRO A 159 -13.66 -36.83 7.70
N GLU A 160 -12.71 -36.91 8.64
CA GLU A 160 -12.30 -35.77 9.46
C GLU A 160 -11.79 -34.59 8.62
N ARG A 161 -12.16 -33.37 9.06
CA ARG A 161 -11.68 -32.14 8.45
C ARG A 161 -10.20 -31.94 8.75
N ARG A 162 -9.35 -32.17 7.74
CA ARG A 162 -7.90 -31.89 7.80
C ARG A 162 -7.56 -30.42 8.09
N HIS A 163 -8.48 -29.50 7.80
CA HIS A 163 -8.32 -28.08 8.07
C HIS A 163 -9.61 -27.58 8.73
N GLN A 164 -9.54 -27.33 10.04
CA GLN A 164 -10.58 -26.57 10.70
C GLN A 164 -10.38 -25.08 10.37
N PRO A 165 -11.45 -24.33 10.10
CA PRO A 165 -11.33 -22.90 9.93
C PRO A 165 -10.74 -22.31 11.21
N ILE A 166 -9.77 -21.41 11.08
CA ILE A 166 -9.28 -20.61 12.22
C ILE A 166 -10.50 -19.86 12.74
N LYS A 167 -11.00 -20.26 13.92
CA LYS A 167 -12.05 -19.50 14.59
C LYS A 167 -11.48 -18.11 14.85
N PRO A 168 -12.11 -17.01 14.41
CA PRO A 168 -11.72 -15.69 14.86
C PRO A 168 -11.76 -15.68 16.39
N PRO A 169 -10.83 -15.00 17.08
CA PRO A 169 -10.82 -14.93 18.53
C PRO A 169 -12.20 -14.46 18.99
N GLN A 170 -12.93 -15.33 19.70
CA GLN A 170 -14.09 -14.89 20.43
C GLN A 170 -13.58 -13.91 21.48
N GLU A 171 -13.96 -12.65 21.36
CA GLU A 171 -13.89 -11.70 22.46
C GLU A 171 -14.62 -12.35 23.64
N THR A 172 -13.85 -12.75 24.65
CA THR A 172 -14.35 -13.25 25.91
C THR A 172 -15.07 -12.09 26.59
N ASN A 173 -16.37 -11.99 26.36
CA ASN A 173 -17.26 -11.13 27.12
C ASN A 173 -17.34 -11.72 28.54
N GLY A 174 -16.44 -11.28 29.41
CA GLY A 174 -16.40 -11.67 30.81
C GLY A 174 -17.52 -10.96 31.57
N GLY A 175 -18.58 -11.69 31.86
CA GLY A 175 -19.61 -11.28 32.81
C GLY A 175 -19.12 -11.38 34.25
N GLY A 176 -19.43 -10.34 35.03
CA GLY A 176 -19.45 -10.36 36.50
C GLY A 176 -20.76 -9.71 36.95
N GLU A 177 -21.54 -10.47 37.71
CA GLU A 177 -22.91 -10.21 38.17
C GLU A 177 -22.99 -9.20 39.34
N GLU A 178 -24.19 -8.64 39.53
CA GLU A 178 -24.88 -8.14 40.77
C GLU A 178 -25.74 -6.92 40.36
N GLY A 179 -27.02 -6.74 40.69
CA GLY A 179 -28.05 -7.40 41.48
C GLY A 179 -29.24 -6.42 41.60
N SER A 180 -30.48 -6.94 41.58
CA SER A 180 -31.78 -6.39 42.05
C SER A 180 -32.11 -4.88 42.01
N GLU A 181 -33.25 -4.51 41.37
CA GLU A 181 -34.49 -4.06 42.07
C GLU A 181 -35.63 -3.62 41.11
N SER A 182 -36.75 -4.34 41.21
CA SER A 182 -38.13 -3.84 41.46
C SER A 182 -38.87 -2.89 40.49
N ALA A 183 -40.03 -3.43 40.02
CA ALA A 183 -41.38 -2.83 40.00
C ALA A 183 -41.90 -2.08 38.74
N GLN A 184 -42.83 -2.76 38.05
CA GLN A 184 -44.19 -2.33 37.64
C GLN A 184 -44.44 -0.83 37.31
N ASN A 185 -44.88 -0.52 36.09
CA ASN A 185 -46.28 -0.13 35.77
C ASN A 185 -46.48 0.18 34.27
N VAL A 186 -47.63 -0.19 33.72
CA VAL A 186 -48.21 0.26 32.43
C VAL A 186 -49.59 0.83 32.85
N PRO A 187 -50.18 1.95 32.33
CA PRO A 187 -50.38 2.16 30.88
C PRO A 187 -50.62 3.60 30.33
N ASN A 188 -50.65 3.68 28.99
CA ASN A 188 -51.55 4.48 28.11
C ASN A 188 -51.47 6.03 28.01
N GLY A 189 -51.49 6.54 26.77
CA GLY A 189 -52.30 7.72 26.40
C GLY A 189 -51.68 8.85 25.56
N GLY A 190 -51.81 8.78 24.22
CA GLY A 190 -52.43 9.80 23.35
C GLY A 190 -51.83 11.20 23.08
N GLY A 191 -51.82 11.59 21.79
CA GLY A 191 -51.88 12.98 21.28
C GLY A 191 -50.61 13.45 20.54
N ALA A 192 -50.55 13.49 19.20
CA ALA A 192 -51.09 14.51 18.26
C ALA A 192 -50.27 15.83 18.21
N GLY A 193 -49.85 16.23 17.00
CA GLY A 193 -49.22 17.55 16.70
C GLY A 193 -47.99 17.42 15.78
N GLU A 194 -48.08 17.36 14.44
CA GLU A 194 -48.32 18.42 13.44
C GLU A 194 -47.10 19.33 13.10
N THR A 195 -46.80 19.39 11.80
CA THR A 195 -46.12 20.45 11.01
C THR A 195 -44.60 20.71 11.10
N GLY A 196 -44.01 20.99 9.93
CA GLY A 196 -42.85 21.89 9.81
C GLY A 196 -41.72 21.46 8.87
N ALA A 197 -41.97 21.44 7.55
CA ALA A 197 -40.91 21.49 6.53
C ALA A 197 -40.74 22.94 6.01
N PRO A 198 -39.56 23.32 5.49
CA PRO A 198 -38.93 24.61 5.85
C PRO A 198 -39.10 25.75 4.82
N ASP A 199 -39.20 26.97 5.33
CA ASP A 199 -38.91 28.23 4.64
C ASP A 199 -37.38 28.47 4.56
N GLY A 200 -36.90 28.97 3.42
CA GLY A 200 -35.48 29.30 3.12
C GLY A 200 -35.01 30.62 3.77
N PRO A 201 -34.24 31.49 3.07
CA PRO A 201 -33.11 31.32 2.16
C PRO A 201 -31.88 32.16 2.62
N ALA A 202 -30.66 31.90 2.12
CA ALA A 202 -29.57 32.89 2.21
C ALA A 202 -28.43 32.65 1.21
N ALA A 203 -27.86 33.78 0.77
CA ALA A 203 -26.59 33.99 0.05
C ALA A 203 -26.53 33.70 -1.46
N VAL A 204 -25.85 34.49 -2.28
CA VAL A 204 -25.53 35.93 -2.33
C VAL A 204 -24.92 36.09 -3.73
N ASN A 205 -25.31 37.16 -4.40
CA ASN A 205 -24.94 37.50 -5.76
C ASN A 205 -23.52 38.10 -5.78
N GLY A 206 -22.65 37.66 -6.70
CA GLY A 206 -21.31 38.18 -6.91
C GLY A 206 -21.02 38.34 -8.39
N GLN A 207 -21.69 39.31 -9.03
CA GLN A 207 -21.46 39.70 -10.42
C GLN A 207 -20.19 40.53 -10.55
N HIS A 208 -19.36 40.09 -11.49
CA HIS A 208 -18.28 40.83 -12.15
C HIS A 208 -18.84 42.05 -12.88
N GLN A 209 -18.14 43.19 -12.78
CA GLN A 209 -18.23 44.30 -13.72
C GLN A 209 -16.84 44.66 -14.25
N PRO A 210 -16.77 45.26 -15.45
CA PRO A 210 -15.62 45.23 -16.36
C PRO A 210 -14.46 46.15 -15.98
#